data_AF-A0A8H5D3J7-F1
#
_entry.id   AF-A0A8H5D3J7-F1
#
_cell.length_a   1.000
_cell.length_b   1.000
_cell.length_c   1.000
_cell.angle_alpha   90.00
_cell.angle_beta   90.00
_cell.angle_gamma   90.00
#
_symmetry.space_group_name_H-M   'P 1'
#
loop_
_entity.id
_entity.type
_entity.pdbx_description
1 polymer ?
#
loop_
_entity_poly.entity_id
_entity_poly.type
_entity_poly.pdbx_seq_one_letter_code
_entity_poly.pdbx_strand_id
1 'polypeptide(L)'
;MSTAVDDTPVTRRLQSVKKIILVLAGKGGVGKSSVSTQLALNLYASSPTARVGILDVDLTGPSIPRMFGVDGPQYAVHQSTDGWVPVYADAEAGEQRLAVMSVGFLLKKKGDSVVWRGPKKNAMIRQFLSDVRWGELDYLVIDTPPGRDFGRAPVADGTYGGSAVEIECGDSDYATGGCVDGRNEMSVVYPRRGVACSRPD
;
A
#
# COMPACT_ATOMS: atom_id res chain seq x y z
N MET A 1 -20.84 10.48 21.17
CA MET A 1 -20.15 9.34 21.79
C MET A 1 -18.91 9.06 20.96
N SER A 2 -17.73 9.28 21.51
CA SER A 2 -16.45 8.98 20.85
C SER A 2 -16.38 7.46 20.66
N THR A 3 -16.31 6.97 19.42
CA THR A 3 -16.00 5.57 19.16
C THR A 3 -14.60 5.32 19.69
N ALA A 4 -14.47 4.57 20.79
CA ALA A 4 -13.18 4.14 21.28
C ALA A 4 -12.51 3.35 20.14
N VAL A 5 -11.32 3.80 19.72
CA VAL A 5 -10.51 3.04 18.79
C VAL A 5 -10.12 1.75 19.51
N ASP A 6 -10.49 0.59 18.98
CA ASP A 6 -10.14 -0.70 19.59
C ASP A 6 -8.61 -0.78 19.74
N ASP A 7 -8.13 -1.09 20.96
CA ASP A 7 -6.71 -1.31 21.26
C ASP A 7 -6.24 -2.66 20.69
N THR A 8 -6.04 -2.68 19.38
CA THR A 8 -5.51 -3.84 18.68
C THR A 8 -4.01 -3.70 18.44
N PRO A 9 -3.27 -4.81 18.25
CA PRO A 9 -1.87 -4.75 17.83
C PRO A 9 -1.64 -3.92 16.55
N VAL A 10 -2.62 -3.94 15.63
CA VAL A 10 -2.58 -3.13 14.40
C VAL A 10 -2.71 -1.64 14.73
N THR A 11 -3.68 -1.27 15.56
CA THR A 11 -3.90 0.11 16.01
C THR A 11 -2.64 0.66 16.68
N ARG A 12 -2.04 -0.09 17.61
CA ARG A 12 -0.81 0.30 18.31
C ARG A 12 0.38 0.42 17.37
N ARG A 13 0.47 -0.40 16.32
CA ARG A 13 1.58 -0.32 15.37
C ARG A 13 1.44 0.85 14.41
N LEU A 14 0.22 1.13 13.96
CA LEU A 14 -0.06 2.18 12.98
C LEU A 14 -0.27 3.57 13.61
N GLN A 15 -0.30 3.68 14.94
CA GLN A 15 -0.47 4.97 15.62
C GLN A 15 0.62 6.01 15.27
N SER A 16 1.81 5.56 14.90
CA SER A 16 2.94 6.40 14.48
C SER A 16 2.94 6.72 12.97
N VAL A 17 1.89 6.31 12.26
CA VAL A 17 1.70 6.57 10.83
C VAL A 17 0.66 7.67 10.66
N LYS A 18 1.05 8.83 10.15
CA LYS A 18 0.14 9.98 10.03
C LYS A 18 -0.95 9.77 8.99
N LYS A 19 -0.60 9.22 7.82
CA LYS A 19 -1.52 8.99 6.69
C LYS A 19 -1.28 7.63 6.07
N ILE A 20 -2.36 6.90 5.82
CA ILE A 20 -2.33 5.62 5.13
C ILE A 20 -3.06 5.80 3.79
N ILE A 21 -2.48 5.30 2.71
CA ILE A 21 -3.06 5.40 1.37
C ILE A 21 -3.20 3.98 0.82
N LEU A 22 -4.43 3.55 0.60
CA LEU A 22 -4.74 2.26 0.02
C LEU A 22 -4.88 2.44 -1.49
N VAL A 23 -4.10 1.67 -2.24
CA VAL A 23 -4.20 1.63 -3.70
C VAL A 23 -4.92 0.35 -4.09
N LEU A 24 -6.15 0.52 -4.58
CA LEU A 24 -7.08 -0.53 -4.95
C LEU A 24 -7.11 -0.71 -6.47
N ALA A 25 -7.47 -1.91 -6.93
CA ALA A 25 -7.73 -2.14 -8.36
C ALA A 25 -8.86 -3.17 -8.53
N GLY A 26 -9.79 -2.87 -9.45
CA GLY A 26 -10.89 -3.77 -9.78
C GLY A 26 -10.45 -5.02 -10.56
N LYS A 27 -9.34 -4.94 -11.30
CA LYS A 27 -8.77 -6.01 -12.13
C LYS A 27 -7.25 -6.03 -12.02
N GLY A 28 -6.64 -7.20 -12.26
CA GLY A 28 -5.19 -7.31 -12.42
C GLY A 28 -4.73 -6.70 -13.75
N GLY A 29 -3.49 -6.21 -13.82
CA GLY A 29 -2.89 -5.70 -15.06
C GLY A 29 -3.09 -4.20 -15.35
N VAL A 30 -3.87 -3.48 -14.54
CA VAL A 30 -4.14 -2.03 -14.69
C VAL A 30 -2.94 -1.12 -14.34
N GLY A 31 -1.82 -1.69 -13.88
CA GLY A 31 -0.64 -0.93 -13.46
C GLY A 31 -0.65 -0.41 -12.03
N LYS A 32 -1.53 -0.96 -11.16
CA LYS A 32 -1.66 -0.59 -9.74
C LYS A 32 -0.33 -0.49 -9.00
N SER A 33 0.51 -1.52 -9.03
CA SER A 33 1.81 -1.52 -8.32
C SER A 33 2.77 -0.44 -8.84
N SER A 34 2.69 -0.09 -10.12
CA SER A 34 3.44 1.03 -10.69
C SER A 34 2.92 2.38 -10.17
N VAL A 35 1.60 2.54 -10.06
CA VAL A 35 0.98 3.72 -9.44
C VAL A 35 1.37 3.83 -7.97
N SER A 36 1.28 2.74 -7.19
CA SER A 36 1.70 2.66 -5.79
C SER A 36 3.16 3.07 -5.60
N THR A 37 4.06 2.55 -6.45
CA THR A 37 5.48 2.87 -6.44
C THR A 37 5.74 4.35 -6.74
N GLN A 38 5.15 4.87 -7.82
CA GLN A 38 5.35 6.27 -8.21
C GLN A 38 4.79 7.23 -7.15
N LEU A 39 3.64 6.89 -6.54
CA LEU A 39 3.06 7.66 -5.46
C LEU A 39 4.02 7.72 -4.26
N ALA A 40 4.56 6.58 -3.83
CA ALA A 40 5.51 6.53 -2.73
C ALA A 40 6.77 7.37 -3.03
N LEU A 41 7.33 7.28 -4.24
CA LEU A 41 8.48 8.07 -4.68
C LEU A 41 8.18 9.58 -4.70
N ASN A 42 7.00 9.98 -5.18
CA ASN A 42 6.61 11.39 -5.21
C ASN A 42 6.42 11.95 -3.79
N LEU A 43 5.83 11.18 -2.87
CA LEU A 43 5.69 11.57 -1.47
C LEU A 43 7.05 11.68 -0.79
N TYR A 44 7.96 10.75 -1.07
CA TYR A 44 9.34 10.78 -0.58
C TYR A 44 10.10 12.00 -1.09
N ALA A 45 9.93 12.36 -2.36
CA ALA A 45 10.54 13.55 -2.97
C ALA A 45 9.87 14.88 -2.58
N SER A 46 8.65 14.84 -2.02
CA SER A 46 7.89 16.05 -1.66
C SER A 46 8.55 16.87 -0.55
N SER A 47 9.37 16.24 0.29
CA SER A 47 10.12 16.91 1.36
C SER A 47 11.40 16.13 1.70
N PRO A 48 12.53 16.81 2.00
CA PRO A 48 13.77 16.16 2.47
C PRO A 48 13.60 15.36 3.77
N THR A 49 12.54 15.63 4.54
CA THR A 49 12.26 14.97 5.81
C THR A 49 11.09 13.99 5.75
N ALA A 50 10.43 13.85 4.59
CA ALA A 50 9.31 12.94 4.45
C ALA A 50 9.76 11.50 4.70
N ARG A 51 9.04 10.81 5.60
CA ARG A 51 9.20 9.38 5.86
C ARG A 51 8.04 8.61 5.27
N VAL A 52 8.35 7.72 4.33
CA VAL A 52 7.38 6.99 3.52
C VAL A 52 7.61 5.49 3.67
N GLY A 53 6.54 4.77 3.97
CA GLY A 53 6.49 3.32 3.87
C GLY A 53 5.69 2.91 2.63
N ILE A 54 6.12 1.82 1.99
CA ILE A 54 5.30 1.10 1.01
C ILE A 54 5.17 -0.37 1.43
N LEU A 55 3.94 -0.85 1.48
CA LEU A 55 3.58 -2.23 1.79
C LEU A 55 2.96 -2.89 0.57
N ASP A 56 3.64 -3.90 0.05
CA ASP A 56 3.19 -4.74 -1.04
C ASP A 56 2.60 -6.04 -0.49
N VAL A 57 1.28 -6.16 -0.57
CA VAL A 57 0.53 -7.38 -0.21
C VAL A 57 0.00 -8.11 -1.45
N ASP A 58 0.42 -7.70 -2.65
CA ASP A 58 0.00 -8.26 -3.94
C ASP A 58 1.08 -9.12 -4.60
N LEU A 59 0.92 -10.44 -4.50
CA LEU A 59 1.83 -11.41 -5.11
C LEU A 59 1.58 -11.69 -6.60
N THR A 60 0.57 -11.05 -7.20
CA THR A 60 0.14 -11.36 -8.57
C THR A 60 0.82 -10.49 -9.63
N GLY A 61 1.55 -9.45 -9.23
CA GLY A 61 2.19 -8.47 -10.12
C GLY A 61 3.72 -8.45 -10.06
N PRO A 62 4.38 -7.62 -10.90
CA PRO A 62 5.79 -7.32 -10.75
C PRO A 62 6.07 -6.77 -9.35
N SER A 63 7.02 -7.37 -8.63
CA SER A 63 7.21 -7.08 -7.21
C SER A 63 7.67 -5.63 -7.00
N ILE A 64 7.04 -4.93 -6.06
CA ILE A 64 7.49 -3.60 -5.60
C ILE A 64 8.98 -3.60 -5.23
N PRO A 65 9.53 -4.63 -4.54
CA PRO A 65 10.98 -4.74 -4.32
C PRO A 65 11.81 -4.58 -5.58
N ARG A 66 11.38 -5.15 -6.71
CA ARG A 66 12.10 -5.01 -7.98
C ARG A 66 12.02 -3.58 -8.53
N MET A 67 10.89 -2.90 -8.37
CA MET A 67 10.74 -1.52 -8.85
C MET A 67 11.63 -0.54 -8.07
N PHE A 68 11.89 -0.82 -6.79
CA PHE A 68 12.84 -0.06 -5.97
C PHE A 68 14.30 -0.55 -6.07
N GLY A 69 14.59 -1.57 -6.90
CA GLY A 69 15.94 -2.13 -7.02
C GLY A 69 16.42 -2.92 -5.79
N VAL A 70 15.52 -3.23 -4.86
CA VAL A 70 15.81 -3.92 -3.60
C VAL A 70 15.40 -5.40 -3.62
N ASP A 71 15.46 -6.07 -4.77
CA ASP A 71 15.12 -7.50 -4.90
C ASP A 71 16.33 -8.45 -4.85
N GLY A 72 17.53 -7.91 -4.63
CA GLY A 72 18.77 -8.69 -4.45
C GLY A 72 18.82 -9.48 -3.13
N PRO A 73 19.65 -10.54 -3.03
CA PRO A 73 19.77 -11.39 -1.84
C PRO A 73 20.26 -10.64 -0.58
N GLN A 74 20.91 -9.49 -0.75
CA GLN A 74 21.31 -8.61 0.36
C GLN A 74 20.12 -7.88 1.01
N TYR A 75 19.00 -7.76 0.30
CA TYR A 75 17.79 -7.09 0.78
C TYR A 75 16.83 -8.15 1.34
N ALA A 76 17.09 -8.55 2.58
CA ALA A 76 16.26 -9.47 3.32
C ALA A 76 15.56 -8.76 4.47
N VAL A 77 14.32 -9.15 4.74
CA VAL A 77 13.63 -8.73 5.95
C VAL A 77 14.30 -9.40 7.14
N HIS A 78 14.68 -8.60 8.13
CA HIS A 78 15.25 -9.11 9.38
C HIS A 78 14.19 -9.17 10.47
N GLN A 79 14.20 -10.23 11.26
CA GLN A 79 13.34 -10.36 12.43
C GLN A 79 14.07 -9.80 13.67
N SER A 80 13.43 -8.84 14.32
CA SER A 80 13.83 -8.24 15.59
C SER A 80 12.92 -8.77 16.70
N THR A 81 13.26 -8.50 17.96
CA THR A 81 12.39 -8.78 19.13
C THR A 81 11.03 -8.12 19.01
N ASP A 82 10.98 -6.96 18.33
CA ASP A 82 9.79 -6.11 18.27
C ASP A 82 9.05 -6.21 16.92
N GLY A 83 9.44 -7.17 16.07
CA GLY A 83 8.82 -7.42 14.77
C GLY A 83 9.79 -7.41 13.59
N TRP A 84 9.27 -7.30 12.38
CA TRP A 84 10.03 -7.27 11.14
C TRP A 84 10.59 -5.87 10.84
N VAL A 85 11.88 -5.80 10.55
CA VAL A 85 12.52 -4.58 10.06
C VAL A 85 12.30 -4.50 8.55
N PRO A 86 11.66 -3.44 8.03
CA PRO A 86 11.48 -3.27 6.59
C PRO A 86 12.82 -3.02 5.90
N VAL A 87 12.87 -3.26 4.58
CA VAL A 87 14.04 -2.92 3.77
C VAL A 87 13.99 -1.43 3.46
N TYR A 88 15.09 -0.70 3.62
CA TYR A 88 15.15 0.71 3.26
C TYR A 88 15.78 0.88 1.88
N ALA A 89 15.03 1.44 0.93
CA ALA A 89 15.50 1.64 -0.45
C ALA A 89 16.53 2.77 -0.57
N ASP A 90 16.60 3.65 0.42
CA ASP A 90 17.54 4.76 0.52
C ASP A 90 18.73 4.47 1.45
N ALA A 91 18.89 3.21 1.91
CA ALA A 91 19.96 2.82 2.83
C ALA A 91 21.38 3.09 2.28
N GLU A 92 21.58 2.93 0.96
CA GLU A 92 22.88 3.20 0.32
C GLU A 92 23.25 4.69 0.31
N ALA A 93 22.25 5.57 0.39
CA ALA A 93 22.44 7.00 0.57
C ALA A 93 22.70 7.38 2.04
N GLY A 94 22.73 6.41 2.96
CA GLY A 94 22.87 6.63 4.40
C GLY A 94 21.57 7.08 5.08
N GLU A 95 20.43 6.91 4.42
CA GLU A 95 19.13 7.34 4.90
C GLU A 95 18.21 6.15 5.22
N GLN A 96 17.17 6.40 6.01
CA GLN A 96 16.16 5.39 6.40
C GLN A 96 14.77 6.02 6.38
N ARG A 97 14.43 6.69 5.28
CA ARG A 97 13.17 7.41 5.11
C ARG A 97 12.23 6.70 4.13
N LEU A 98 12.72 5.77 3.32
CA LEU A 98 11.92 5.02 2.35
C LEU A 98 11.89 3.53 2.69
N ALA A 99 10.94 3.16 3.54
CA ALA A 99 10.74 1.78 3.97
C ALA A 99 9.92 0.99 2.95
N VAL A 100 10.41 -0.18 2.56
CA VAL A 100 9.78 -1.11 1.61
C VAL A 100 9.55 -2.43 2.33
N MET A 101 8.31 -2.91 2.30
CA MET A 101 7.93 -4.24 2.77
C MET A 101 7.08 -4.93 1.71
N SER A 102 7.33 -6.21 1.48
CA SER A 102 6.61 -7.02 0.51
C SER A 102 6.52 -8.46 0.97
N VAL A 103 5.42 -9.14 0.66
CA VAL A 103 5.35 -10.60 0.77
C VAL A 103 6.45 -11.28 -0.05
N GLY A 104 6.90 -10.65 -1.13
CA GLY A 104 8.00 -11.13 -1.97
C GLY A 104 9.31 -11.36 -1.21
N PHE A 105 9.57 -10.62 -0.12
CA PHE A 105 10.76 -10.84 0.72
C PHE A 105 10.69 -12.12 1.55
N LEU A 106 9.49 -12.62 1.82
CA LEU A 106 9.28 -13.81 2.64
C LEU A 106 9.29 -15.11 1.82
N LEU A 107 9.33 -15.00 0.49
CA LEU A 107 9.35 -16.14 -0.41
C LEU A 107 10.77 -16.70 -0.58
N LYS A 108 10.88 -18.03 -0.59
CA LYS A 108 12.17 -18.73 -0.74
C LYS A 108 12.77 -18.59 -2.13
N LYS A 109 11.94 -18.42 -3.17
CA LYS A 109 12.39 -18.28 -4.55
C LYS A 109 11.68 -17.12 -5.24
N LYS A 110 12.43 -16.40 -6.08
CA LYS A 110 11.89 -15.35 -6.94
C LYS A 110 10.90 -15.97 -7.93
N GLY A 111 9.69 -15.41 -8.01
CA GLY A 111 8.65 -15.85 -8.94
C GLY A 111 7.68 -16.90 -8.40
N ASP A 112 7.86 -17.37 -7.15
CA ASP A 112 6.85 -18.19 -6.49
C ASP A 112 5.59 -17.33 -6.31
N SER A 113 4.49 -17.71 -6.97
CA SER A 113 3.19 -17.11 -6.70
C SER A 113 2.51 -17.95 -5.62
N VAL A 114 2.15 -17.31 -4.50
CA VAL A 114 1.34 -17.95 -3.48
C VAL A 114 -0.08 -17.46 -3.63
N VAL A 115 -1.01 -18.37 -3.93
CA VAL A 115 -2.44 -18.06 -3.96
C VAL A 115 -2.98 -18.14 -2.54
N TRP A 116 -3.09 -17.00 -1.86
CA TRP A 116 -3.65 -16.92 -0.52
C TRP A 116 -5.19 -16.84 -0.62
N ARG A 117 -5.90 -17.85 -0.12
CA ARG A 117 -7.38 -17.85 -0.12
C ARG A 117 -7.94 -17.37 1.22
N GLY A 118 -8.92 -16.46 1.14
CA GLY A 118 -9.82 -16.04 2.23
C GLY A 118 -9.13 -15.69 3.55
N PRO A 119 -9.26 -16.50 4.61
CA PRO A 119 -8.73 -16.19 5.95
C PRO A 119 -7.21 -16.00 6.00
N LYS A 120 -6.47 -16.76 5.19
CA LYS A 120 -5.00 -16.73 5.20
C LYS A 120 -4.45 -15.40 4.69
N LYS A 121 -5.11 -14.81 3.68
CA LYS A 121 -4.78 -13.49 3.14
C LYS A 121 -4.96 -12.42 4.20
N ASN A 122 -6.11 -12.41 4.86
CA ASN A 122 -6.43 -11.40 5.89
C ASN A 122 -5.55 -11.53 7.13
N ALA A 123 -5.19 -12.75 7.53
CA ALA A 123 -4.24 -13.00 8.62
C ALA A 123 -2.85 -12.43 8.30
N MET A 124 -2.34 -12.66 7.09
CA MET A 124 -1.05 -12.08 6.68
C MET A 124 -1.09 -10.55 6.63
N ILE A 125 -2.14 -9.97 6.06
CA ILE A 125 -2.29 -8.50 6.01
C ILE A 125 -2.27 -7.93 7.44
N ARG A 126 -3.05 -8.54 8.36
CA ARG A 126 -3.02 -8.17 9.78
C ARG A 126 -1.61 -8.26 10.35
N GLN A 127 -0.88 -9.33 10.05
CA GLN A 127 0.48 -9.54 10.51
C GLN A 127 1.45 -8.47 9.98
N PHE A 128 1.40 -8.11 8.69
CA PHE A 128 2.23 -7.01 8.17
C PHE A 128 1.93 -5.68 8.86
N LEU A 129 0.67 -5.43 9.18
CA LEU A 129 0.27 -4.17 9.80
C LEU A 129 0.62 -4.13 11.29
N SER A 130 0.65 -5.27 11.99
CA SER A 130 0.98 -5.34 13.43
C SER A 130 2.47 -5.57 13.71
N ASP A 131 3.16 -6.31 12.85
CA ASP A 131 4.48 -6.85 13.16
C ASP A 131 5.60 -6.11 12.41
N VAL A 132 5.29 -5.31 11.37
CA VAL A 132 6.33 -4.50 10.70
C VAL A 132 6.65 -3.27 11.53
N ARG A 133 7.94 -3.06 11.79
CA ARG A 133 8.47 -1.91 12.52
C ARG A 133 8.57 -0.70 11.60
N TRP A 134 7.44 -0.10 11.27
CA TRP A 134 7.35 1.10 10.44
C TRP A 134 8.05 2.32 11.04
N GLY A 135 8.10 2.40 12.37
CA GLY A 135 8.56 3.61 13.06
C GLY A 135 7.61 4.78 12.82
N GLU A 136 8.16 5.99 12.78
CA GLU A 136 7.41 7.21 12.50
C GLU A 136 7.32 7.44 10.99
N LEU A 137 6.12 7.39 10.42
CA LEU A 137 5.88 7.63 8.99
C LEU A 137 4.92 8.80 8.80
N ASP A 138 5.23 9.62 7.80
CA ASP A 138 4.27 10.61 7.30
C ASP A 138 3.23 9.95 6.38
N TYR A 139 3.66 8.95 5.60
CA TYR A 139 2.82 8.23 4.65
C TYR A 139 3.11 6.73 4.64
N LEU A 140 2.07 5.91 4.62
CA LEU A 140 2.14 4.48 4.34
C LEU A 140 1.27 4.16 3.12
N VAL A 141 1.89 3.79 2.00
CA VAL A 141 1.20 3.36 0.77
C VAL A 141 1.03 1.85 0.82
N ILE A 142 -0.19 1.35 0.66
CA ILE A 142 -0.50 -0.09 0.66
C ILE A 142 -0.96 -0.50 -0.74
N ASP A 143 -0.16 -1.33 -1.40
CA ASP A 143 -0.48 -1.94 -2.69
C ASP A 143 -1.27 -3.24 -2.46
N THR A 144 -2.58 -3.20 -2.72
CA THR A 144 -3.48 -4.30 -2.37
C THR A 144 -3.58 -5.31 -3.51
N PRO A 145 -3.88 -6.61 -3.29
CA PRO A 145 -4.24 -7.52 -4.38
C PRO A 145 -5.41 -6.98 -5.20
N PRO A 146 -5.53 -7.34 -6.49
CA PRO A 146 -6.69 -6.98 -7.29
C PRO A 146 -7.97 -7.63 -6.74
N GLY A 147 -9.09 -6.93 -6.88
CA GLY A 147 -10.42 -7.39 -6.50
C GLY A 147 -11.01 -6.67 -5.28
N ARG A 148 -12.34 -6.62 -5.24
CA ARG A 148 -13.12 -5.83 -4.27
C ARG A 148 -13.08 -6.37 -2.83
N ASP A 149 -12.59 -7.59 -2.64
CA ASP A 149 -12.59 -8.27 -1.33
C ASP A 149 -11.52 -7.73 -0.36
N PHE A 150 -10.60 -6.86 -0.81
CA PHE A 150 -9.65 -6.21 0.10
C PHE A 150 -10.28 -5.07 0.91
N GLY A 151 -11.38 -4.46 0.45
CA GLY A 151 -12.10 -3.40 1.18
C GLY A 151 -12.73 -3.83 2.51
N ARG A 152 -12.64 -5.12 2.87
CA ARG A 152 -13.02 -5.65 4.20
C ARG A 152 -11.80 -5.94 5.10
N ALA A 153 -10.60 -5.66 4.62
CA ALA A 153 -9.40 -5.75 5.43
C ALA A 153 -9.46 -4.72 6.55
N PRO A 154 -8.77 -4.95 7.67
CA PRO A 154 -8.86 -4.07 8.82
C PRO A 154 -8.64 -2.62 8.39
N VAL A 155 -7.58 -2.27 7.66
CA VAL A 155 -7.29 -0.88 7.26
C VAL A 155 -8.48 -0.12 6.64
N ALA A 156 -9.39 -0.81 5.94
CA ALA A 156 -10.58 -0.23 5.31
C ALA A 156 -11.78 -0.06 6.25
N ASP A 157 -11.81 -0.71 7.42
CA ASP A 157 -12.86 -0.54 8.44
C ASP A 157 -12.70 0.76 9.26
N GLY A 158 -11.60 1.50 9.07
CA GLY A 158 -11.35 2.79 9.70
C GLY A 158 -11.02 2.73 11.19
N THR A 159 -10.72 1.56 11.75
CA THR A 159 -10.42 1.40 13.19
C THR A 159 -8.98 1.75 13.61
N TYR A 160 -8.27 2.58 12.84
CA TYR A 160 -6.91 3.07 13.13
C TYR A 160 -6.95 4.59 13.22
N GLY A 161 -6.24 5.19 14.18
CA GLY A 161 -6.29 6.64 14.44
C GLY A 161 -5.72 7.56 13.34
N GLY A 162 -5.52 7.08 12.11
CA GLY A 162 -4.97 7.83 10.97
C GLY A 162 -6.00 8.08 9.86
N SER A 163 -5.68 9.00 8.94
CA SER A 163 -6.50 9.23 7.74
C SER A 163 -6.18 8.20 6.66
N ALA A 164 -7.21 7.51 6.16
CA ALA A 164 -7.11 6.60 5.01
C ALA A 164 -7.59 7.28 3.73
N VAL A 165 -6.84 7.14 2.62
CA VAL A 165 -7.26 7.58 1.29
C VAL A 165 -7.26 6.38 0.35
N GLU A 166 -8.34 6.20 -0.40
CA GLU A 166 -8.45 5.13 -1.40
C GLU A 166 -8.19 5.67 -2.82
N ILE A 167 -7.33 5.00 -3.57
CA ILE A 167 -7.08 5.29 -4.98
C ILE A 167 -7.45 4.04 -5.78
N GLU A 168 -8.48 4.16 -6.62
CA GLU A 168 -8.89 3.06 -7.50
C GLU A 168 -8.20 3.15 -8.86
N CYS A 169 -7.41 2.13 -9.20
CA CYS A 169 -6.83 1.95 -10.53
C CYS A 169 -7.82 1.19 -11.42
N GLY A 170 -8.32 1.86 -12.47
CA GLY A 170 -9.28 1.31 -13.43
C GLY A 170 -8.70 1.01 -14.82
N ASP A 171 -9.39 0.14 -15.57
CA ASP A 171 -9.29 0.04 -17.04
C ASP A 171 -10.17 1.11 -17.69
N SER A 172 -9.84 1.51 -18.92
CA SER A 172 -10.62 2.46 -19.74
C SER A 172 -12.07 2.06 -20.02
N ASP A 173 -12.48 0.83 -19.68
CA ASP A 173 -13.82 0.28 -19.91
C ASP A 173 -14.77 0.46 -18.72
N TYR A 174 -14.36 1.09 -17.62
CA TYR A 174 -15.28 1.43 -16.54
C TYR A 174 -16.12 2.66 -16.92
N ALA A 175 -17.38 2.39 -17.30
CA ALA A 175 -18.43 3.40 -17.30
C ALA A 175 -18.45 4.11 -15.94
N THR A 176 -18.41 5.44 -15.97
CA THR A 176 -18.51 6.35 -14.84
C THR A 176 -19.85 6.17 -14.13
N GLY A 177 -19.92 5.22 -13.20
CA GLY A 177 -20.96 5.13 -12.17
C GLY A 177 -20.41 5.68 -10.86
N GLY A 178 -20.40 7.01 -10.72
CA GLY A 178 -20.01 7.65 -9.47
C GLY A 178 -21.05 7.38 -8.38
N CYS A 179 -20.69 6.57 -7.38
CA CYS A 179 -21.33 6.60 -6.08
C CYS A 179 -20.43 7.42 -5.15
N VAL A 180 -20.78 8.69 -4.97
CA VAL A 180 -20.30 9.49 -3.84
C VAL A 180 -21.05 9.02 -2.59
N ASP A 181 -20.41 8.21 -1.73
CA ASP A 181 -20.81 8.20 -0.31
C ASP A 181 -20.23 9.47 0.31
N GLY A 182 -21.00 10.14 1.17
CA GLY A 182 -20.77 11.49 1.69
C GLY A 182 -19.59 11.63 2.66
N ARG A 183 -18.53 10.83 2.49
CA ARG A 183 -17.25 10.97 3.15
C ARG A 183 -16.28 11.61 2.18
N ASN A 184 -15.39 12.44 2.70
CA ASN A 184 -14.53 13.34 1.94
C ASN A 184 -13.46 12.55 1.14
N GLU A 185 -13.89 11.82 0.11
CA GLU A 185 -13.11 10.88 -0.70
C GLU A 185 -12.56 11.59 -1.95
N MET A 186 -11.23 11.56 -2.14
CA MET A 186 -10.59 12.08 -3.33
C MET A 186 -10.19 10.93 -4.25
N SER A 187 -11.00 10.66 -5.26
CA SER A 187 -10.72 9.72 -6.33
C SER A 187 -9.79 10.37 -7.36
N VAL A 188 -8.51 10.00 -7.37
CA VAL A 188 -7.56 10.45 -8.41
C VAL A 188 -7.52 9.41 -9.52
N VAL A 189 -8.24 9.70 -10.61
CA VAL A 189 -8.18 8.93 -11.86
C VAL A 189 -7.09 9.55 -12.75
N TYR A 190 -6.05 8.78 -13.09
CA TYR A 190 -5.06 9.22 -14.09
C TYR A 190 -5.52 8.81 -15.49
N PRO A 191 -5.89 9.75 -16.38
CA PRO A 191 -6.14 9.41 -17.78
C PRO A 191 -4.83 9.18 -18.52
N ARG A 192 -4.71 8.08 -19.28
CA ARG A 192 -3.74 8.04 -20.39
C ARG A 192 -4.26 8.95 -21.51
N ARG A 193 -3.34 9.73 -22.10
CA ARG A 193 -3.58 10.66 -23.20
C ARG A 193 -4.49 10.07 -24.28
N GLY A 194 -5.52 10.83 -24.66
CA GLY A 194 -6.14 10.73 -25.98
C GLY A 194 -7.61 10.36 -26.01
N VAL A 195 -8.50 11.15 -25.41
CA VAL A 195 -9.90 11.27 -25.88
C VAL A 195 -10.33 12.74 -25.72
N ALA A 196 -10.58 13.42 -26.83
CA ALA A 196 -11.17 14.74 -26.84
C ALA A 196 -12.64 14.62 -26.41
N CYS A 197 -13.03 15.28 -25.31
CA CYS A 197 -14.43 15.44 -24.96
C CYS A 197 -15.04 16.53 -25.85
N SER A 198 -15.87 16.13 -26.81
CA SER A 198 -16.84 17.03 -27.45
C SER A 198 -17.86 17.45 -26.39
N ARG A 199 -18.05 18.77 -26.24
CA ARG A 199 -19.08 19.36 -25.37
C ARG A 199 -20.47 19.02 -25.93
N PRO A 200 -21.45 18.65 -25.10
CA PRO A 200 -22.85 18.71 -25.50
C PRO A 200 -23.33 20.17 -25.45
N ASP A 201 -24.19 20.51 -26.42
CA ASP A 201 -24.90 21.79 -26.57
C ASP A 201 -25.80 22.12 -25.36
#